data_AF-A0A3A9BN63-F1
#
_entry.id   AF-A0A3A9BN63-F1
#
_cell.length_a   1.000
_cell.length_b   1.000
_cell.length_c   1.000
_cell.angle_alpha   90.00
_cell.angle_beta   90.00
_cell.angle_gamma   90.00
#
_symmetry.space_group_name_H-M   'P 1'
#
loop_
_entity.id
_entity.type
_entity.pdbx_description
1 polymer ?
#
loop_
_entity_poly.entity_id
_entity_poly.type
_entity_poly.pdbx_seq_one_letter_code
_entity_poly.pdbx_strand_id
1 'polypeptide(L)'
;MTNLTRYEMETVVNYNAGEQTATVYTRDKSVMRRLDRLVADYPDSYKLLNQTDIDKTYSMPKSYVTYRKPRMLSDKHREQARQRMSKLNSSDN
;
A
#
# COMPACT_ATOMS: atom_id res chain seq x y z
N MET A 1 18.54 -19.16 -2.02
CA MET A 1 17.29 -18.39 -1.87
C MET A 1 16.45 -18.64 -3.11
N THR A 2 15.34 -19.35 -2.98
CA THR A 2 14.40 -19.58 -4.07
C THR A 2 13.82 -18.25 -4.52
N ASN A 3 13.99 -17.91 -5.80
CA ASN A 3 13.35 -16.74 -6.37
C ASN A 3 11.89 -17.11 -6.63
N LEU A 4 10.99 -16.62 -5.79
CA LEU A 4 9.55 -16.74 -5.99
C LEU A 4 9.20 -16.17 -7.37
N THR A 5 8.32 -16.88 -8.08
CA THR A 5 7.70 -16.39 -9.30
C THR A 5 6.76 -15.23 -8.98
N ARG A 6 6.42 -14.42 -10.00
CA ARG A 6 5.44 -13.33 -9.83
C ARG A 6 4.07 -13.82 -9.34
N TYR A 7 3.71 -15.06 -9.65
CA TYR A 7 2.47 -15.67 -9.20
C TYR A 7 2.51 -16.07 -7.71
N GLU A 8 3.67 -16.49 -7.21
CA GLU A 8 3.83 -16.85 -5.80
C GLU A 8 3.92 -15.61 -4.87
N MET A 9 4.21 -14.43 -5.42
CA MET A 9 4.20 -13.14 -4.70
C MET A 9 2.79 -12.57 -4.52
N GLU A 10 1.86 -13.39 -4.04
CA GLU A 10 0.48 -12.95 -3.83
C GLU A 10 0.33 -12.05 -2.59
N THR A 11 -0.66 -11.17 -2.62
CA THR A 11 -1.11 -10.41 -1.46
C THR A 11 -2.63 -10.52 -1.37
N VAL A 12 -3.11 -11.02 -0.25
CA VAL A 12 -4.54 -11.24 0.00
C VAL A 12 -4.97 -10.37 1.19
N VAL A 13 -5.96 -9.52 0.96
CA VAL A 13 -6.57 -8.68 2.00
C VAL A 13 -7.92 -9.29 2.35
N ASN A 14 -8.05 -9.83 3.55
CA ASN A 14 -9.28 -10.42 4.06
C ASN A 14 -9.94 -9.50 5.10
N TYR A 15 -11.25 -9.28 4.96
CA TYR A 15 -12.07 -8.68 6.00
C TYR A 15 -13.52 -9.17 5.86
N ASN A 16 -14.15 -9.48 6.99
CA ASN A 16 -15.56 -9.85 7.07
C ASN A 16 -16.45 -8.61 7.38
N ALA A 17 -17.75 -8.77 7.62
CA ALA A 17 -18.61 -7.65 8.05
C ALA A 17 -18.64 -7.45 9.57
N GLY A 18 -18.26 -8.47 10.36
CA GLY A 18 -18.40 -8.45 11.83
C GLY A 18 -17.22 -7.80 12.58
N GLU A 19 -16.01 -7.86 12.03
CA GLU A 19 -14.81 -7.31 12.68
C GLU A 19 -14.55 -5.86 12.24
N GLN A 20 -13.73 -5.12 12.99
CA GLN A 20 -13.30 -3.78 12.60
C GLN A 20 -11.94 -3.78 11.87
N THR A 21 -11.21 -4.89 11.96
CA THR A 21 -9.86 -5.08 11.42
C THR A 21 -9.84 -5.99 10.19
N ALA A 22 -8.98 -5.67 9.24
CA ALA A 22 -8.63 -6.49 8.10
C ALA A 22 -7.32 -7.24 8.37
N THR A 23 -7.21 -8.44 7.83
CA THR A 23 -6.00 -9.25 7.84
C THR A 23 -5.36 -9.20 6.46
N VAL A 24 -4.09 -8.83 6.40
CA VAL A 24 -3.32 -8.77 5.16
C VAL A 24 -2.27 -9.85 5.18
N TYR A 25 -2.43 -10.81 4.28
CA TYR A 25 -1.46 -11.83 3.98
C TYR A 25 -0.60 -11.40 2.79
N THR A 26 0.72 -11.51 2.86
CA THR A 26 1.58 -11.19 1.71
C THR A 26 2.82 -12.07 1.64
N ARG A 27 3.17 -12.46 0.41
CA ARG A 27 4.46 -13.05 0.00
C ARG A 27 5.33 -12.08 -0.80
N ASP A 28 4.84 -10.87 -1.07
CA ASP A 28 5.56 -9.85 -1.83
C ASP A 28 6.50 -9.06 -0.90
N LYS A 29 7.80 -9.17 -1.14
CA LYS A 29 8.86 -8.49 -0.38
C LYS A 29 8.71 -6.96 -0.38
N SER A 30 8.17 -6.37 -1.44
CA SER A 30 7.94 -4.92 -1.52
C SER A 30 6.80 -4.48 -0.60
N VAL A 31 5.72 -5.25 -0.56
CA VAL A 31 4.56 -5.01 0.30
C VAL A 31 4.92 -5.24 1.76
N MET A 32 5.66 -6.33 2.06
CA MET A 32 6.18 -6.59 3.40
C MET A 32 6.98 -5.42 3.96
N ARG A 33 7.97 -4.91 3.21
CA ARG A 33 8.79 -3.77 3.68
C ARG A 33 7.95 -2.53 3.97
N ARG A 34 6.88 -2.30 3.19
CA ARG A 34 5.98 -1.18 3.42
C ARG A 34 5.14 -1.38 4.68
N LEU A 35 4.59 -2.58 4.88
CA LEU A 35 3.80 -2.91 6.06
C LEU A 35 4.67 -2.95 7.33
N ASP A 36 5.89 -3.48 7.26
CA ASP A 36 6.85 -3.45 8.36
C ASP A 36 7.15 -2.02 8.82
N ARG A 37 7.32 -1.08 7.88
CA ARG A 37 7.48 0.34 8.21
C ARG A 37 6.22 0.91 8.87
N LEU A 38 5.03 0.58 8.37
CA LEU A 38 3.78 1.02 8.97
C LEU A 38 3.55 0.45 10.38
N VAL A 39 3.99 -0.79 10.64
CA VAL A 39 3.99 -1.38 11.99
C VAL A 39 4.95 -0.63 12.92
N ALA A 40 6.13 -0.23 12.42
CA ALA A 40 7.09 0.53 13.21
C ALA A 40 6.62 1.97 13.51
N ASP A 41 6.03 2.65 12.51
CA ASP A 41 5.58 4.03 12.62
C ASP A 41 4.24 4.15 13.39
N TYR A 42 3.37 3.14 13.27
CA TYR A 42 2.00 3.15 13.81
C TYR A 42 1.61 1.81 14.46
N PRO A 43 2.29 1.38 15.54
CA PRO A 43 2.08 0.07 16.17
C PRO A 43 0.67 -0.14 16.74
N ASP A 44 -0.04 0.95 17.07
CA ASP A 44 -1.42 0.89 17.56
C ASP A 44 -2.41 0.45 16.47
N SER A 45 -2.12 0.84 15.22
CA SER A 45 -2.99 0.57 14.08
C SER A 45 -2.55 -0.65 13.29
N TYR A 46 -1.25 -0.82 13.06
CA TYR A 46 -0.71 -1.93 12.28
C TYR A 46 -0.01 -2.92 13.19
N LYS A 47 -0.41 -4.18 13.14
CA LYS A 47 0.16 -5.24 13.96
C LYS A 47 0.65 -6.39 13.11
N LEU A 48 1.85 -6.89 13.37
CA LEU A 48 2.32 -8.15 12.81
C LEU A 48 1.68 -9.31 13.59
N LEU A 49 0.91 -10.15 12.91
CA LEU A 49 0.25 -11.31 13.52
C LEU A 49 1.09 -12.58 13.37
N ASN A 50 1.69 -12.78 12.20
CA ASN A 50 2.51 -13.95 11.92
C ASN A 50 3.62 -13.59 10.93
N GLN A 51 4.75 -14.26 11.07
CA GLN A 51 5.90 -14.14 10.18
C GLN A 51 6.55 -15.51 10.03
N THR A 52 6.72 -15.95 8.78
CA THR A 52 7.55 -17.08 8.40
C THR A 52 8.76 -16.58 7.61
N ASP A 53 9.59 -17.51 7.13
CA ASP A 53 10.74 -17.18 6.28
C ASP A 53 10.33 -16.58 4.93
N ILE A 54 9.09 -16.84 4.50
CA ILE A 54 8.63 -16.56 3.13
C ILE A 54 7.43 -15.61 3.12
N ASP A 55 6.62 -15.59 4.17
CA ASP A 55 5.39 -14.81 4.24
C ASP A 55 5.18 -14.08 5.57
N LYS A 56 4.32 -13.07 5.51
CA LYS A 56 3.93 -12.28 6.68
C LYS A 56 2.44 -11.98 6.65
N THR A 57 1.85 -11.99 7.84
CA THR A 57 0.45 -11.69 8.07
C THR A 57 0.34 -10.50 9.02
N TYR A 58 -0.39 -9.48 8.60
CA TYR A 58 -0.59 -8.23 9.32
C TYR A 58 -2.07 -8.02 9.64
N SER A 59 -2.34 -7.23 10.69
CA SER A 59 -3.65 -6.69 11.03
C SER A 59 -3.65 -5.18 10.83
N MET A 60 -4.72 -4.63 10.27
CA MET A 60 -4.92 -3.18 10.14
C MET A 60 -6.41 -2.82 10.18
N PRO A 61 -6.80 -1.58 10.51
CA PRO A 61 -8.19 -1.13 10.44
C PRO A 61 -8.78 -1.24 9.03
N LYS A 62 -10.03 -1.70 8.92
CA LYS A 62 -10.74 -1.78 7.62
C LYS A 62 -10.89 -0.40 6.95
N SER A 63 -10.95 0.66 7.74
CA SER A 63 -11.03 2.05 7.27
C SER A 63 -9.85 2.45 6.38
N TYR A 64 -8.71 1.76 6.46
CA TYR A 64 -7.53 2.04 5.63
C TYR A 64 -7.55 1.31 4.29
N VAL A 65 -8.43 0.32 4.11
CA VAL A 65 -8.67 -0.30 2.80
C VAL A 65 -9.56 0.63 2.00
N THR A 66 -9.03 1.21 0.93
CA THR A 66 -9.80 2.13 0.08
C THR A 66 -10.02 1.57 -1.32
N TYR A 67 -11.28 1.46 -1.72
CA TYR A 67 -11.65 1.29 -3.13
C TYR A 67 -11.57 2.65 -3.83
N ARG A 68 -10.55 2.84 -4.66
CA ARG A 68 -10.39 4.08 -5.44
C ARG A 68 -10.88 3.84 -6.86
N LYS A 69 -11.74 4.75 -7.37
CA LYS A 69 -12.00 4.81 -8.82
C LYS A 69 -10.68 5.07 -9.56
N PRO A 70 -10.48 4.49 -10.76
CA PRO A 70 -9.36 4.84 -11.60
C PRO A 70 -9.29 6.35 -11.76
N ARG A 71 -8.12 6.93 -11.57
CA ARG A 71 -7.95 8.37 -11.70
C ARG A 71 -7.99 8.72 -13.19
N MET A 72 -9.17 9.02 -13.71
CA MET A 72 -9.31 9.67 -15.02
C MET A 72 -8.93 11.14 -14.88
N LEU A 73 -7.63 11.44 -14.97
CA LEU A 73 -7.21 12.81 -15.24
C LEU A 73 -7.61 13.12 -16.69
N SER A 74 -8.57 14.02 -16.87
CA SER A 74 -8.74 14.69 -18.16
C SER A 74 -7.41 15.31 -18.58
N ASP A 75 -7.06 15.24 -19.87
CA ASP A 75 -5.80 15.80 -20.39
C ASP A 75 -5.60 17.27 -20.01
N LYS A 76 -6.69 18.03 -19.87
CA LYS A 76 -6.66 19.42 -19.37
C LYS A 76 -6.07 19.52 -17.95
N HIS A 77 -6.45 18.64 -17.04
CA HIS A 77 -5.91 18.63 -15.68
C HIS A 77 -4.45 18.20 -15.65
N ARG A 78 -4.05 17.28 -16.55
CA ARG A 78 -2.65 16.86 -16.70
C ARG A 78 -1.78 18.02 -17.20
N GLU A 79 -2.29 18.78 -18.16
CA GLU A 79 -1.59 19.94 -18.71
C GLU A 79 -1.48 21.09 -17.70
N GLN A 80 -2.55 21.38 -16.97
CA GLN A 80 -2.52 22.38 -15.89
C GLN A 80 -1.54 21.99 -14.78
N ALA A 81 -1.46 20.71 -14.41
CA ALA A 81 -0.47 20.24 -13.44
C ALA A 81 0.96 20.41 -13.97
N ARG A 82 1.22 20.10 -15.24
CA ARG A 82 2.52 20.34 -15.90
C ARG A 82 2.90 21.81 -15.89
N GLN A 83 1.98 22.70 -16.26
CA GLN A 83 2.22 24.15 -16.26
C GLN A 83 2.48 24.69 -14.86
N ARG A 84 1.77 24.21 -13.84
CA ARG A 84 2.00 24.60 -12.44
C ARG A 84 3.39 24.17 -11.95
N MET A 85 3.80 22.94 -12.24
CA MET A 85 5.14 22.46 -11.89
C MET A 85 6.25 23.23 -12.63
N SER A 86 6.07 23.51 -13.91
CA SER A 86 7.00 24.34 -14.68
C SER A 86 7.15 25.74 -14.05
N LYS A 87 6.04 26.40 -13.70
CA LYS A 87 6.07 27.70 -13.03
C LYS A 87 6.79 27.66 -11.68
N LEU A 88 6.55 26.65 -10.85
CA LEU A 88 7.22 26.48 -9.56
C LEU A 88 8.74 26.31 -9.72
N ASN A 89 9.16 25.48 -10.67
CA ASN A 89 10.58 25.27 -10.96
C ASN A 89 11.27 26.52 -11.51
N SER A 90 10.54 27.37 -12.24
CA SER A 90 11.07 28.63 -12.79
C SER A 90 11.05 29.79 -11.79
N SER A 91 10.30 29.71 -10.69
CA SER A 91 10.24 30.73 -9.64
C SER A 91 11.29 30.55 -8.54
N ASP A 92 11.97 29.39 -8.50
CA ASP A 92 13.08 29.09 -7.60
C ASP A 92 14.46 29.43 -8.21
N ASN A 93 14.49 30.22 -9.29
CA ASN A 93 15.72 30.66 -9.98
C ASN A 93 15.78 32.19 -10.13
#